data_AF-A0AAV1XIG7-F1
#
_entry.id   AF-A0AAV1XIG7-F1
#
_cell.length_a   1.000
_cell.length_b   1.000
_cell.length_c   1.000
_cell.angle_alpha   90.00
_cell.angle_beta   90.00
_cell.angle_gamma   90.00
#
_symmetry.space_group_name_H-M   'P 1'
#
loop_
_entity.id
_entity.type
_entity.pdbx_description
1 polymer ?
#
loop_
_entity_poly.entity_id
_entity_poly.type
_entity_poly.pdbx_seq_one_letter_code
_entity_poly.pdbx_strand_id
1 'polypeptide(L)'
;MFSTDGYAFPETFYLGAKKSREVIFSVMRDVCIDVDLSIPEAVEVVYDMFARNAIHFYKLSSASNDDSLNNNLPQKLNINSMVTNEL
;
A
#
# COMPACT_ATOMS: atom_id res chain seq x y z
N MET A 1 2.44 -1.38 -9.95
CA MET A 1 3.73 -1.06 -9.31
C MET A 1 3.89 0.45 -9.29
N PHE A 2 4.27 1.02 -8.15
CA PHE A 2 4.47 2.46 -8.01
C PHE A 2 5.75 2.72 -7.19
N SER A 3 6.59 3.62 -7.67
CA SER A 3 7.73 4.20 -6.95
C SER A 3 7.51 5.70 -6.86
N THR A 4 7.84 6.28 -5.72
CA THR A 4 7.75 7.74 -5.54
C THR A 4 8.88 8.47 -6.24
N ASP A 5 9.98 7.77 -6.54
CA ASP A 5 11.27 8.32 -6.95
C ASP A 5 11.72 9.49 -6.05
N GLY A 6 11.21 9.51 -4.81
CA GLY A 6 11.42 10.57 -3.84
C GLY A 6 12.89 10.60 -3.46
N TYR A 7 13.54 11.72 -3.75
CA TYR A 7 14.93 11.99 -3.39
C TYR A 7 15.01 13.30 -2.58
N ALA A 8 16.07 13.42 -1.78
CA ALA A 8 16.44 14.59 -0.96
C ALA A 8 15.55 14.94 0.25
N PHE A 9 14.22 14.78 0.20
CA PHE A 9 13.32 15.20 1.29
C PHE A 9 12.24 14.15 1.60
N PRO A 10 11.96 13.85 2.88
CA PRO A 10 10.96 12.84 3.26
C PRO A 10 9.54 13.19 2.81
N GLU A 11 9.23 14.47 2.65
CA GLU A 11 7.93 14.96 2.18
C GLU A 11 7.61 14.50 0.75
N THR A 12 8.63 14.38 -0.12
CA THR A 12 8.41 13.94 -1.52
C THR A 12 8.06 12.45 -1.56
N PHE A 13 8.71 11.63 -0.73
CA PHE A 13 8.34 10.23 -0.54
C PHE A 13 6.91 10.11 0.01
N TYR A 14 6.60 10.82 1.10
CA TYR A 14 5.28 10.72 1.75
C TYR A 14 4.15 11.17 0.83
N LEU A 15 4.29 12.35 0.21
CA LEU A 15 3.26 12.92 -0.64
C LEU A 15 3.03 12.07 -1.89
N GLY A 16 4.10 11.58 -2.53
CA GLY A 16 3.99 10.68 -3.68
C GLY A 16 3.25 9.39 -3.32
N ALA A 17 3.61 8.75 -2.21
CA ALA A 17 2.96 7.52 -1.76
C ALA A 17 1.48 7.73 -1.41
N LYS A 18 1.15 8.86 -0.77
CA LYS A 18 -0.24 9.23 -0.45
C LYS A 18 -1.07 9.43 -1.71
N LYS A 19 -0.57 10.25 -2.65
CA LYS A 19 -1.30 10.59 -3.87
C LYS A 19 -1.54 9.39 -4.77
N SER A 20 -0.58 8.48 -4.86
CA SER A 20 -0.76 7.27 -5.68
C SER A 20 -1.81 6.32 -5.11
N ARG A 21 -1.94 6.22 -3.79
CA ARG A 21 -3.04 5.45 -3.18
C ARG A 21 -4.40 6.09 -3.44
N GLU A 22 -4.51 7.41 -3.37
CA GLU A 22 -5.75 8.14 -3.70
C GLU A 22 -6.17 7.91 -5.16
N VAL A 23 -5.23 8.01 -6.10
CA VAL A 23 -5.50 7.80 -7.54
C VAL A 23 -5.91 6.35 -7.83
N ILE A 24 -5.14 5.37 -7.33
CA ILE A 24 -5.46 3.95 -7.56
C ILE A 24 -6.81 3.60 -6.95
N PHE A 25 -7.13 4.12 -5.76
CA PHE A 25 -8.44 3.92 -5.15
C PHE A 25 -9.57 4.49 -6.02
N SER A 26 -9.41 5.70 -6.57
CA SER A 26 -10.42 6.30 -7.45
C SER A 26 -10.66 5.44 -8.69
N VAL A 27 -9.59 5.00 -9.36
CA VAL A 27 -9.70 4.14 -10.55
C VAL A 27 -10.38 2.83 -10.21
N MET A 28 -9.97 2.15 -9.14
CA MET A 28 -10.56 0.86 -8.76
C MET A 28 -12.02 0.99 -8.33
N ARG A 29 -12.40 2.12 -7.70
CA ARG A 29 -13.80 2.42 -7.41
C ARG A 29 -14.62 2.46 -8.69
N ASP A 30 -14.16 3.20 -9.69
CA ASP A 30 -14.90 3.38 -10.94
C ASP A 30 -15.04 2.03 -11.66
N VAL A 31 -13.97 1.23 -11.73
CA VAL A 31 -13.98 -0.13 -12.31
C VAL A 31 -14.94 -1.06 -11.55
N CYS A 32 -15.03 -0.95 -10.22
CA CYS A 32 -16.03 -1.70 -9.45
C CYS A 32 -17.47 -1.23 -9.69
N ILE A 33 -17.70 0.07 -9.92
CA ILE A 33 -19.02 0.63 -10.23
C ILE A 33 -19.48 0.16 -11.61
N ASP A 34 -18.57 0.14 -12.58
CA ASP A 34 -18.82 -0.32 -13.94
C ASP A 34 -18.98 -1.86 -14.04
N VAL A 35 -18.82 -2.56 -12.90
CA VAL A 35 -18.97 -4.04 -12.75
C VAL A 35 -17.91 -4.82 -13.54
N ASP A 36 -16.81 -4.18 -13.92
CA ASP A 36 -15.67 -4.83 -14.57
C ASP A 36 -14.88 -5.72 -13.60
N LEU A 37 -14.84 -5.33 -12.32
CA LEU A 37 -14.20 -6.08 -11.22
C LEU A 37 -15.12 -6.14 -10.00
N SER A 38 -15.18 -7.30 -9.35
CA SER A 38 -15.74 -7.40 -8.01
C SER A 38 -14.82 -6.76 -6.96
N ILE A 39 -15.37 -6.37 -5.80
CA ILE A 39 -14.58 -5.77 -4.71
C ILE A 39 -13.39 -6.66 -4.29
N PRO A 40 -13.55 -8.00 -4.10
CA PRO A 40 -12.41 -8.87 -3.76
C PRO A 40 -11.32 -8.88 -4.84
N GLU A 41 -11.71 -8.88 -6.12
CA GLU A 41 -10.74 -8.85 -7.23
C GLU A 41 -9.99 -7.51 -7.26
N ALA A 42 -10.67 -6.38 -7.05
CA ALA A 42 -10.04 -5.08 -6.97
C ALA A 42 -9.03 -5.01 -5.80
N VAL A 43 -9.35 -5.59 -4.64
CA VAL A 43 -8.41 -5.68 -3.51
C VAL A 43 -7.17 -6.48 -3.88
N GLU A 44 -7.33 -7.62 -4.56
CA GLU A 44 -6.22 -8.46 -5.00
C GLU A 44 -5.34 -7.75 -6.04
N VAL A 45 -5.96 -7.07 -7.01
CA VAL A 45 -5.27 -6.26 -8.02
C VAL A 45 -4.44 -5.15 -7.35
N VAL A 46 -5.00 -4.46 -6.37
CA VAL A 46 -4.28 -3.41 -5.62
C VAL A 46 -3.11 -4.00 -4.83
N TYR A 47 -3.30 -5.17 -4.22
CA TYR A 47 -2.23 -5.88 -3.51
C TYR A 47 -1.09 -6.30 -4.45
N ASP A 48 -1.44 -6.79 -5.64
CA ASP A 48 -0.47 -7.05 -6.71
C ASP A 48 0.26 -5.79 -7.13
N MET A 49 -0.47 -4.71 -7.39
CA MET A 49 0.09 -3.45 -7.87
C MET A 49 1.08 -2.84 -6.88
N PHE A 50 0.80 -2.83 -5.58
CA PHE A 50 1.67 -2.18 -4.60
C PHE A 50 2.72 -3.10 -3.98
N ALA A 51 2.45 -4.40 -3.84
CA ALA A 51 3.33 -5.32 -3.13
C ALA A 51 3.94 -6.38 -4.06
N ARG A 52 3.15 -7.35 -4.53
CA ARG A 52 3.70 -8.55 -5.20
C ARG A 52 4.51 -8.21 -6.44
N ASN A 53 4.04 -7.26 -7.25
CA ASN A 53 4.76 -6.81 -8.44
C ASN A 53 6.09 -6.12 -8.10
N ALA A 54 6.12 -5.29 -7.06
CA ALA A 54 7.34 -4.60 -6.64
C ALA A 54 8.37 -5.61 -6.09
N ILE A 55 7.92 -6.55 -5.25
CA ILE A 55 8.78 -7.61 -4.69
C ILE A 55 9.42 -8.42 -5.81
N HIS A 56 8.62 -8.85 -6.79
CA HIS A 56 9.11 -9.64 -7.92
C HIS A 56 10.04 -8.83 -8.83
N PHE A 57 9.64 -7.61 -9.20
CA PHE A 57 10.38 -6.78 -10.16
C PHE A 57 11.72 -6.29 -9.62
N TYR A 58 11.75 -5.75 -8.40
CA TYR A 58 12.98 -5.26 -7.77
C TYR A 58 13.79 -6.37 -7.11
N LYS A 59 13.33 -7.63 -7.19
CA LYS A 59 13.93 -8.77 -6.50
C LYS A 59 14.18 -8.47 -5.03
N LEU A 60 13.25 -7.77 -4.38
CA LEU A 60 13.30 -7.58 -2.94
C LEU A 60 13.25 -8.98 -2.32
N SER A 61 14.26 -9.33 -1.52
CA SER A 61 14.17 -10.53 -0.72
C SER A 61 12.93 -10.40 0.14
N SER A 62 12.01 -11.36 0.03
CA SER A 62 11.01 -11.55 1.06
C SER A 62 11.80 -11.76 2.34
N ALA A 63 11.82 -10.77 3.23
CA ALA A 63 12.57 -10.78 4.48
C ALA A 63 11.99 -11.78 5.50
N SER A 64 11.63 -12.97 5.02
CA SER A 64 10.94 -14.04 5.74
C SER A 64 11.74 -15.34 5.74
N ASN A 65 13.00 -15.33 5.29
CA ASN A 65 13.89 -16.51 5.31
C ASN A 65 15.28 -16.25 5.93
N ASP A 66 15.45 -15.18 6.71
CA ASP A 66 16.60 -15.11 7.63
C ASP A 66 16.09 -15.41 9.04
N ASP A 67 16.46 -16.59 9.52
CA ASP A 67 16.36 -16.99 10.91
C ASP A 67 16.99 -15.89 11.79
N SER A 68 16.27 -15.49 12.86
CA SER A 68 16.63 -14.52 13.91
C SER A 68 16.28 -13.03 13.71
N LEU A 69 15.01 -12.67 13.96
CA LEU A 69 14.67 -11.38 14.58
C LEU A 69 13.73 -11.61 15.77
N ASN A 70 14.35 -11.67 16.95
CA ASN A 70 13.69 -11.51 18.22
C ASN A 70 12.89 -10.19 18.24
N ASN A 71 11.60 -10.30 18.56
CA ASN A 71 10.72 -9.30 19.16
C ASN A 71 11.22 -7.85 19.11
N ASN A 72 10.79 -7.07 18.11
CA ASN A 72 10.50 -5.63 18.23
C ASN A 72 9.81 -5.11 16.95
N LEU A 73 8.62 -5.63 16.66
CA LEU A 73 7.67 -4.93 15.79
C LEU A 73 7.17 -3.72 16.57
N PRO A 74 7.35 -2.46 16.12
CA PRO A 74 6.66 -1.34 16.75
C PRO A 74 5.17 -1.60 16.64
N GLN A 75 4.54 -1.72 17.80
CA GLN A 75 3.15 -2.07 17.98
C GLN A 75 2.25 -1.15 17.16
N LYS A 76 1.37 -1.79 16.38
CA LYS A 76 -0.06 -1.45 16.30
C LYS A 76 -0.38 -0.01 15.88
N LEU A 77 -0.51 0.22 14.57
CA LEU A 77 -1.41 1.26 14.08
C LEU A 77 -2.85 0.79 14.31
N ASN A 78 -3.41 1.24 15.43
CA ASN A 78 -4.80 0.99 15.81
C ASN A 78 -5.73 1.80 14.89
N ILE A 79 -6.32 1.14 13.89
CA ILE A 79 -7.22 1.75 12.88
C ILE A 79 -8.46 2.39 13.54
N ASN A 80 -8.76 2.05 14.81
CA ASN A 80 -9.92 2.57 15.53
C ASN A 80 -9.75 4.00 16.10
N SER A 81 -8.57 4.63 16.01
CA SER A 81 -8.37 6.00 16.54
C SER A 81 -8.56 7.13 15.50
N MET A 82 -8.89 6.81 14.24
CA MET A 82 -9.18 7.83 13.20
C MET A 82 -10.67 8.11 13.00
N VAL A 83 -11.58 7.50 13.78
CA VAL A 83 -13.04 7.63 13.60
C VAL A 83 -13.74 8.45 14.70
N THR A 84 -13.02 8.97 15.71
CA THR A 84 -13.68 9.71 16.82
C THR A 84 -13.23 11.16 17.00
N ASN A 85 -12.81 11.85 15.93
CA ASN A 85 -12.62 13.29 15.95
C ASN A 85 -13.31 13.96 14.75
N GLU A 86 -14.62 13.77 14.62
CA GLU A 86 -15.52 14.77 14.04
C GLU A 86 -16.83 14.77 14.84
N LEU A 87 -16.84 15.62 15.87
CA LEU A 87 -18.01 16.31 16.43
C LEU A 87 -17.55 17.72 16.80
#